data_AF-A0A2E1FNW3-F1
#
_entry.id   AF-A0A2E1FNW3-F1
#
_cell.length_a   1.000
_cell.length_b   1.000
_cell.length_c   1.000
_cell.angle_alpha   90.00
_cell.angle_beta   90.00
_cell.angle_gamma   90.00
#
_symmetry.space_group_name_H-M   'P 1'
#
loop_
_entity.id
_entity.type
_entity.pdbx_description
1 polymer ?
#
loop_
_entity_poly.entity_id
_entity_poly.type
_entity_poly.pdbx_seq_one_letter_code
_entity_poly.pdbx_strand_id
1 'polypeptide(L)'
;MHDTPDAFAGYAVFFIGSIPDSLISALDSWGLVVTTGTSVSNITDYDLVIQSAEAPIVTPKSFYTFLSDNLPDQPAIKTDSNALRLLYGEMPEMIDEVKILAKRSFDQDLPVLEAAISSDVAAIIFHKIKSSLALIGYIGLQSEIVAWEKIWKYGKGVSHKFSNWESHKDALYERIIYVSNNI
;
A
#
# COMPACT_ATOMS: atom_id res chain seq x y z
N MET A 1 21.56 6.31 9.05
CA MET A 1 20.44 7.15 8.59
C MET A 1 19.86 6.57 7.32
N HIS A 2 18.87 5.71 7.47
CA HIS A 2 17.67 5.65 6.62
C HIS A 2 16.59 5.02 7.50
N ASP A 3 16.24 5.75 8.56
CA ASP A 3 15.17 5.40 9.50
C ASP A 3 13.84 5.86 8.91
N THR A 4 13.48 5.37 7.73
CA THR A 4 12.16 5.60 7.16
C THR A 4 11.47 4.27 6.89
N PRO A 5 11.10 3.55 7.96
CA PRO A 5 10.18 2.45 7.81
C PRO A 5 8.92 2.94 7.11
N ASP A 6 8.38 2.12 6.23
CA ASP A 6 7.13 2.37 5.52
C ASP A 6 7.14 3.63 4.61
N ALA A 7 8.31 4.11 4.19
CA ALA A 7 8.47 5.31 3.34
C ALA A 7 7.71 5.27 2.01
N PHE A 8 7.51 4.06 1.47
CA PHE A 8 6.83 3.81 0.21
C PHE A 8 5.61 2.90 0.39
N ALA A 9 5.06 2.84 1.60
CA ALA A 9 3.78 2.17 1.84
C ALA A 9 2.69 2.79 0.96
N GLY A 10 1.81 1.95 0.42
CA GLY A 10 0.82 2.35 -0.58
C GLY A 10 1.25 2.02 -2.01
N TYR A 11 2.54 2.10 -2.32
CA TYR A 11 3.04 1.94 -3.69
C TYR A 11 3.30 0.47 -4.03
N ALA A 12 3.04 0.13 -5.30
CA ALA A 12 3.35 -1.16 -5.89
C ALA A 12 4.35 -1.00 -7.03
N VAL A 13 5.41 -1.82 -7.03
CA VAL A 13 6.39 -1.84 -8.12
C VAL A 13 6.56 -3.24 -8.69
N PHE A 14 6.85 -3.30 -9.99
CA PHE A 14 7.25 -4.53 -10.66
C PHE A 14 8.71 -4.46 -11.07
N PHE A 15 9.51 -5.44 -10.65
CA PHE A 15 10.89 -5.61 -11.08
C PHE A 15 10.98 -6.65 -12.19
N ILE A 16 11.54 -6.22 -13.32
CA ILE A 16 11.95 -7.11 -14.40
C ILE A 16 13.40 -7.55 -14.12
N GLY A 17 13.57 -8.82 -13.77
CA GLY A 17 14.84 -9.42 -13.37
C GLY A 17 14.92 -9.72 -11.87
N SER A 18 16.13 -9.96 -11.37
CA SER A 18 16.39 -10.28 -9.96
C SER A 18 16.64 -9.02 -9.14
N ILE A 19 16.17 -9.04 -7.88
CA ILE A 19 16.50 -8.04 -6.88
C ILE A 19 17.75 -8.54 -6.12
N PRO A 20 18.80 -7.72 -5.98
CA PRO A 20 19.96 -8.07 -5.16
C PRO A 20 19.54 -8.34 -3.70
N ASP A 21 20.09 -9.39 -3.09
CA ASP A 21 19.82 -9.75 -1.69
C ASP A 21 20.05 -8.57 -0.71
N SER A 22 21.03 -7.71 -1.03
CA SER A 22 21.35 -6.51 -0.28
C SER A 22 20.22 -5.46 -0.24
N LEU A 23 19.24 -5.55 -1.14
CA LEU A 23 18.09 -4.65 -1.19
C LEU A 23 16.82 -5.22 -0.57
N ILE A 24 16.70 -6.55 -0.42
CA ILE A 24 15.46 -7.20 0.04
C ILE A 24 15.02 -6.65 1.40
N SER A 25 15.93 -6.67 2.39
CA SER A 25 15.64 -6.15 3.72
C SER A 25 15.29 -4.66 3.73
N ALA A 26 15.83 -3.87 2.78
CA ALA A 26 15.51 -2.45 2.68
C ALA A 26 14.11 -2.25 2.09
N LEU A 27 13.77 -2.98 1.03
CA LEU A 27 12.45 -2.95 0.40
C LEU A 27 11.34 -3.35 1.38
N ASP A 28 11.55 -4.44 2.13
CA ASP A 28 10.63 -4.90 3.17
C ASP A 28 10.42 -3.81 4.23
N SER A 29 11.51 -3.13 4.63
CA SER A 29 11.43 -2.06 5.62
C SER A 29 10.66 -0.83 5.11
N TRP A 30 10.62 -0.58 3.81
CA TRP A 30 9.96 0.60 3.23
C TRP A 30 8.47 0.41 2.98
N GLY A 31 7.90 -0.77 3.26
CA GLY A 31 6.47 -1.04 3.13
C GLY A 31 5.99 -1.10 1.67
N LEU A 32 6.90 -1.22 0.71
CA LEU A 32 6.60 -1.26 -0.72
C LEU A 32 6.03 -2.62 -1.12
N VAL A 33 4.98 -2.63 -1.93
CA VAL A 33 4.49 -3.89 -2.54
C VAL A 33 5.39 -4.20 -3.73
N VAL A 34 6.20 -5.25 -3.61
CA VAL A 34 7.19 -5.61 -4.64
C VAL A 34 6.79 -6.91 -5.31
N THR A 35 6.67 -6.88 -6.63
CA THR A 35 6.51 -8.07 -7.48
C THR A 35 7.72 -8.20 -8.40
N THR A 36 8.19 -9.43 -8.63
CA THR A 36 9.31 -9.71 -9.54
C THR A 36 8.87 -10.64 -10.67
N GLY A 37 9.44 -10.48 -11.86
CA GLY A 37 9.25 -11.42 -12.96
C GLY A 37 10.12 -11.12 -14.17
N THR A 38 9.88 -11.83 -15.27
CA THR A 38 10.61 -11.65 -16.54
C THR A 38 9.92 -10.68 -17.50
N SER A 39 8.64 -10.43 -17.30
CA SER A 39 7.82 -9.54 -18.12
C SER A 39 6.59 -9.09 -17.32
N VAL A 40 6.13 -7.88 -17.59
CA VAL A 40 4.88 -7.36 -17.02
C VAL A 40 3.74 -7.54 -18.03
N SER A 41 2.64 -8.14 -17.60
CA SER A 41 1.45 -8.35 -18.44
C SER A 41 0.65 -7.07 -18.66
N ASN A 42 0.56 -6.23 -17.62
CA ASN A 42 -0.11 -4.94 -17.66
C ASN A 42 0.63 -3.91 -16.79
N ILE A 43 1.17 -2.87 -17.42
CA ILE A 43 2.01 -1.86 -16.75
C ILE A 43 1.18 -1.04 -15.74
N THR A 44 -0.11 -0.83 -16.02
CA THR A 44 -1.00 -0.02 -15.15
C THR A 44 -1.26 -0.66 -13.78
N ASP A 45 -0.97 -1.95 -13.64
CA ASP A 45 -1.11 -2.69 -12.38
C ASP A 45 -0.05 -2.26 -11.34
N TYR A 46 0.95 -1.45 -11.72
CA TYR A 46 2.04 -1.01 -10.85
C TYR A 46 2.18 0.52 -10.92
N ASP A 47 2.67 1.13 -9.84
CA ASP A 47 3.01 2.56 -9.82
C ASP A 47 4.33 2.82 -10.54
N LEU A 48 5.21 1.81 -10.59
CA LEU A 48 6.46 1.85 -11.35
C LEU A 48 6.86 0.45 -11.81
N VAL A 49 7.27 0.33 -13.07
CA VAL A 49 7.92 -0.88 -13.61
C VAL A 49 9.39 -0.59 -13.79
N ILE A 50 10.24 -1.43 -13.19
CA ILE A 50 11.67 -1.21 -13.06
C ILE A 50 12.40 -2.31 -13.82
N GLN A 51 13.19 -1.95 -14.83
CA GLN A 51 14.15 -2.87 -15.42
C GLN A 51 15.42 -2.87 -14.58
N SER A 52 15.79 -4.04 -14.04
CA SER A 52 16.95 -4.20 -13.15
C SER A 52 18.26 -3.69 -13.77
N ALA A 53 18.41 -3.78 -15.09
CA ALA A 53 19.58 -3.29 -15.81
C ALA A 53 19.65 -1.75 -15.92
N GLU A 54 18.52 -1.05 -15.74
CA GLU A 54 18.40 0.40 -15.97
C GLU A 54 18.30 1.19 -14.65
N ALA A 55 18.03 0.51 -13.53
CA ALA A 55 17.89 1.13 -12.22
C ALA A 55 19.19 1.07 -11.40
N PRO A 56 19.52 2.12 -10.62
CA PRO A 56 20.71 2.16 -9.77
C PRO A 56 20.52 1.31 -8.49
N ILE A 57 20.37 -0.01 -8.67
CA ILE A 57 20.13 -1.03 -7.62
C ILE A 57 21.39 -1.40 -6.81
N VAL A 58 22.46 -0.61 -6.90
CA VAL A 58 23.77 -0.92 -6.30
C VAL A 58 23.76 -0.74 -4.78
N THR A 59 23.02 0.23 -4.25
CA THR A 59 22.92 0.48 -2.81
C THR A 59 21.48 0.81 -2.39
N PRO A 60 21.06 0.52 -1.15
CA PRO A 60 19.75 0.94 -0.66
C PRO A 60 19.52 2.45 -0.79
N LYS A 61 20.55 3.27 -0.56
CA LYS A 61 20.45 4.72 -0.65
C LYS A 61 20.23 5.23 -2.08
N SER A 62 21.02 4.74 -3.05
CA SER A 62 20.84 5.10 -4.45
C SER A 62 19.48 4.65 -4.96
N PHE A 63 19.04 3.47 -4.54
CA PHE A 63 17.77 2.92 -4.95
C PHE A 63 16.58 3.64 -4.30
N TYR A 64 16.69 4.03 -3.03
CA TYR A 64 15.71 4.88 -2.36
C TYR A 64 15.49 6.19 -3.13
N THR A 65 16.58 6.88 -3.50
CA THR A 65 16.51 8.14 -4.26
C THR A 65 15.82 7.94 -5.61
N PHE A 66 16.20 6.87 -6.33
CA PHE A 66 15.56 6.51 -7.58
C PHE A 66 14.04 6.30 -7.43
N LEU A 67 13.60 5.56 -6.41
CA LEU A 67 12.17 5.38 -6.13
C LEU A 67 11.48 6.71 -5.82
N SER A 68 12.10 7.56 -4.99
CA SER A 68 11.56 8.88 -4.67
C SER A 68 11.35 9.76 -5.91
N ASP A 69 12.28 9.71 -6.87
CA ASP A 69 12.25 10.55 -8.08
C ASP A 69 11.29 10.03 -9.15
N ASN A 70 10.97 8.73 -9.15
CA ASN A 70 10.21 8.07 -10.23
C ASN A 70 8.82 7.60 -9.82
N LEU A 71 8.52 7.49 -8.53
CA LEU A 71 7.17 7.17 -8.07
C LEU A 71 6.25 8.39 -8.19
N PRO A 72 4.97 8.20 -8.51
CA PRO A 72 4.00 9.29 -8.55
C PRO A 72 3.81 9.93 -7.17
N ASP A 73 3.23 11.13 -7.16
CA ASP A 73 2.96 11.90 -5.93
C ASP A 73 2.06 11.13 -4.95
N GLN A 74 1.13 10.32 -5.47
CA GLN A 74 0.25 9.46 -4.69
C GLN A 74 0.22 8.04 -5.28
N PRO A 75 0.09 6.99 -4.44
CA PRO A 75 -0.06 5.63 -4.93
C PRO A 75 -1.43 5.44 -5.59
N ALA A 76 -1.47 4.69 -6.68
CA ALA A 76 -2.71 4.38 -7.36
C ALA A 76 -3.60 3.43 -6.52
N ILE A 77 -4.91 3.56 -6.68
CA ILE A 77 -5.91 2.72 -6.00
C ILE A 77 -6.23 1.55 -6.93
N LYS A 78 -5.68 0.36 -6.63
CA LYS A 78 -5.81 -0.81 -7.49
C LYS A 78 -5.81 -2.10 -6.68
N THR A 79 -6.37 -3.15 -7.28
CA THR A 79 -6.30 -4.50 -6.75
C THR A 79 -5.02 -5.20 -7.21
N ASP A 80 -4.47 -6.04 -6.35
CA ASP A 80 -3.36 -6.93 -6.64
C ASP A 80 -3.92 -8.27 -7.13
N SER A 81 -3.75 -8.53 -8.43
CA SER A 81 -4.24 -9.74 -9.09
C SER A 81 -3.54 -11.01 -8.59
N ASN A 82 -2.28 -10.92 -8.15
CA ASN A 82 -1.56 -12.05 -7.57
C ASN A 82 -2.14 -12.39 -6.20
N ALA A 83 -2.39 -11.40 -5.36
CA ALA A 83 -3.01 -11.60 -4.05
C ALA A 83 -4.41 -12.22 -4.18
N LEU A 84 -5.23 -11.71 -5.09
CA LEU A 84 -6.55 -12.27 -5.35
C LEU A 84 -6.49 -13.71 -5.87
N ARG A 85 -5.55 -14.01 -6.77
CA ARG A 85 -5.34 -15.38 -7.25
C ARG A 85 -4.88 -16.33 -6.14
N LEU A 86 -4.06 -15.86 -5.20
CA LEU A 86 -3.62 -16.67 -4.06
C LEU A 86 -4.77 -16.94 -3.08
N LEU A 87 -5.66 -15.97 -2.86
CA LEU A 87 -6.79 -16.10 -1.93
C LEU A 87 -7.97 -16.89 -2.51
N TYR A 88 -8.28 -16.68 -3.79
CA TYR A 88 -9.53 -17.13 -4.42
C TYR A 88 -9.32 -17.89 -5.73
N GLY A 89 -8.09 -18.24 -6.11
CA GLY A 89 -7.81 -18.91 -7.38
C GLY A 89 -8.56 -20.23 -7.57
N GLU A 90 -8.87 -20.93 -6.48
CA GLU A 90 -9.66 -22.17 -6.49
C GLU A 90 -11.18 -21.95 -6.42
N MET A 91 -11.63 -20.78 -5.95
CA MET A 91 -13.04 -20.42 -5.82
C MET A 91 -13.26 -18.94 -6.18
N PRO A 92 -13.14 -18.57 -7.47
CA PRO A 92 -13.20 -17.17 -7.89
C PRO A 92 -14.52 -16.49 -7.55
N GLU A 93 -15.63 -17.23 -7.49
CA GLU A 93 -16.96 -16.75 -7.14
C GLU A 93 -17.06 -16.16 -5.72
N MET A 94 -16.18 -16.57 -4.80
CA MET A 94 -16.18 -16.04 -3.43
C MET A 94 -15.81 -14.55 -3.38
N ILE A 95 -15.14 -14.01 -4.41
CA ILE A 95 -14.73 -12.61 -4.40
C ILE A 95 -15.91 -11.65 -4.28
N ASP A 96 -17.04 -11.98 -4.91
CA ASP A 96 -18.23 -11.13 -4.90
C ASP A 96 -18.90 -11.15 -3.52
N GLU A 97 -18.94 -12.32 -2.86
CA GLU A 97 -19.43 -12.43 -1.49
C GLU A 97 -18.55 -11.65 -0.51
N VAL A 98 -17.23 -11.75 -0.67
CA VAL A 98 -16.27 -11.02 0.16
C VAL A 98 -16.38 -9.51 -0.05
N LYS A 99 -16.57 -9.04 -1.29
CA LYS A 99 -16.83 -7.62 -1.58
C LYS A 99 -18.09 -7.12 -0.89
N ILE A 100 -19.19 -7.89 -0.92
CA ILE A 100 -20.43 -7.53 -0.22
C ILE A 100 -20.19 -7.38 1.29
N LEU A 101 -19.43 -8.30 1.90
CA LEU A 101 -19.08 -8.23 3.32
C LEU A 101 -18.16 -7.04 3.63
N ALA A 102 -17.15 -6.79 2.79
CA ALA A 102 -16.27 -5.65 2.91
C ALA A 102 -17.03 -4.32 2.80
N LYS A 103 -17.97 -4.21 1.85
CA LYS A 103 -18.84 -3.05 1.68
C LYS A 103 -19.65 -2.76 2.94
N ARG A 104 -20.29 -3.79 3.50
CA ARG A 104 -21.05 -3.67 4.75
C ARG A 104 -20.17 -3.21 5.92
N SER A 105 -18.94 -3.71 6.01
CA SER A 105 -17.97 -3.26 7.02
C SER A 105 -17.63 -1.78 6.81
N PHE A 106 -17.36 -1.35 5.57
CA PHE A 106 -17.05 0.04 5.28
C PHE A 106 -18.23 0.97 5.57
N ASP A 107 -19.46 0.60 5.23
CA ASP A 107 -20.65 1.41 5.53
C ASP A 107 -20.85 1.65 7.02
N GLN A 108 -20.41 0.71 7.87
CA GLN A 108 -20.48 0.84 9.33
C GLN A 108 -19.30 1.63 9.89
N ASP A 109 -18.09 1.37 9.39
CA ASP A 109 -16.86 1.87 9.99
C ASP A 109 -16.47 3.27 9.46
N LEU A 110 -16.79 3.62 8.21
CA LEU A 110 -16.41 4.91 7.59
C LEU A 110 -17.02 6.15 8.27
N PRO A 111 -18.31 6.18 8.65
CA PRO A 111 -18.86 7.33 9.36
C PRO A 111 -18.21 7.54 10.73
N VAL A 112 -17.84 6.45 11.40
CA VAL A 112 -17.13 6.52 12.69
C VAL A 112 -15.71 7.02 12.45
N LEU A 113 -15.06 6.56 11.39
CA LEU A 113 -13.72 7.02 11.03
C LEU A 113 -13.71 8.51 10.74
N GLU A 114 -14.67 9.02 9.96
CA GLU A 114 -14.80 10.45 9.65
C GLU A 114 -14.87 11.30 10.92
N ALA A 115 -15.75 10.93 11.85
CA ALA A 115 -15.94 11.64 13.11
C ALA A 115 -14.73 11.53 14.06
N ALA A 116 -13.95 10.45 13.96
CA ALA A 116 -12.91 10.10 14.92
C ALA A 116 -11.49 10.11 14.33
N ILE A 117 -11.29 10.60 13.10
CA ILE A 117 -10.03 10.48 12.32
C ILE A 117 -8.81 11.08 13.02
N SER A 118 -9.04 11.99 13.97
CA SER A 118 -7.99 12.65 14.76
C SER A 118 -7.87 12.12 16.20
N SER A 119 -8.43 10.94 16.47
CA SER A 119 -8.42 10.28 17.79
C SER A 119 -7.86 8.86 17.72
N ASP A 120 -7.49 8.30 18.87
CA ASP A 120 -6.99 6.91 18.97
C ASP A 120 -8.01 5.86 18.47
N VAL A 121 -9.30 6.21 18.46
CA VAL A 121 -10.37 5.36 17.91
C VAL A 121 -10.16 5.09 16.42
N ALA A 122 -9.57 6.04 15.68
CA ALA A 122 -9.25 5.87 14.27
C ALA A 122 -8.39 4.63 14.03
N ALA A 123 -7.38 4.39 14.87
CA ALA A 123 -6.47 3.24 14.73
C ALA A 123 -7.21 1.89 14.80
N ILE A 124 -8.24 1.78 15.64
CA ILE A 124 -9.07 0.56 15.75
C ILE A 124 -9.87 0.36 14.45
N ILE A 125 -10.42 1.44 13.90
CA ILE A 125 -11.22 1.40 12.68
C ILE A 125 -10.36 1.08 11.47
N PHE A 126 -9.20 1.73 11.35
CA PHE A 126 -8.21 1.43 10.33
C PHE A 126 -7.76 -0.03 10.37
N HIS A 127 -7.62 -0.63 11.55
CA HIS A 127 -7.30 -2.06 11.67
C HIS A 127 -8.32 -2.97 10.97
N LYS A 128 -9.62 -2.66 11.15
CA LYS A 128 -10.71 -3.41 10.48
C LYS A 128 -10.70 -3.15 8.99
N ILE A 129 -10.65 -1.87 8.58
CA ILE A 129 -10.66 -1.47 7.18
C ILE A 129 -9.49 -2.10 6.42
N LYS A 130 -8.29 -2.09 7.01
CA LYS A 130 -7.10 -2.78 6.50
C LYS A 130 -7.38 -4.25 6.18
N SER A 131 -8.03 -4.95 7.11
CA SER A 131 -8.31 -6.38 6.97
C SER A 131 -9.29 -6.61 5.81
N SER A 132 -10.34 -5.78 5.71
CA SER A 132 -11.26 -5.83 4.58
C SER A 132 -10.54 -5.56 3.25
N LEU A 133 -9.73 -4.50 3.16
CA LEU A 133 -8.95 -4.16 1.96
C LEU A 133 -8.02 -5.29 1.53
N ALA A 134 -7.37 -5.98 2.47
CA ALA A 134 -6.53 -7.14 2.18
C ALA A 134 -7.33 -8.25 1.48
N LEU A 135 -8.52 -8.56 2.00
CA LEU A 135 -9.39 -9.61 1.49
C LEU A 135 -9.93 -9.29 0.09
N ILE A 136 -10.17 -8.02 -0.23
CA ILE A 136 -10.60 -7.61 -1.57
C ILE A 136 -9.43 -7.21 -2.50
N GLY A 137 -8.18 -7.47 -2.09
CA GLY A 137 -6.99 -7.35 -2.93
C GLY A 137 -6.38 -5.95 -3.01
N TYR A 138 -6.82 -4.96 -2.24
CA TYR A 138 -6.22 -3.61 -2.23
C TYR A 138 -4.97 -3.56 -1.33
N ILE A 139 -3.94 -4.35 -1.69
CA ILE A 139 -2.73 -4.56 -0.87
C ILE A 139 -1.91 -3.28 -0.70
N GLY A 140 -1.81 -2.45 -1.73
CA GLY A 140 -1.17 -1.13 -1.63
C GLY A 140 -1.83 -0.29 -0.53
N LEU A 141 -3.13 -0.04 -0.64
CA LEU A 141 -3.88 0.75 0.35
C LEU A 141 -3.85 0.12 1.75
N GLN A 142 -3.88 -1.22 1.84
CA GLN A 142 -3.70 -1.97 3.08
C GLN A 142 -2.34 -1.69 3.74
N SER A 143 -1.25 -1.69 2.95
CA SER A 143 0.11 -1.41 3.46
C SER A 143 0.23 0.03 3.96
N GLU A 144 -0.41 0.98 3.28
CA GLU A 144 -0.47 2.38 3.70
C GLU A 144 -1.20 2.54 5.03
N ILE A 145 -2.33 1.86 5.20
CA ILE A 145 -3.03 1.85 6.49
C ILE A 145 -2.15 1.26 7.61
N VAL A 146 -1.36 0.22 7.34
CA VAL A 146 -0.41 -0.32 8.35
C VAL A 146 0.62 0.73 8.76
N ALA A 147 1.16 1.47 7.79
CA ALA A 147 2.07 2.58 8.07
C ALA A 147 1.38 3.60 8.97
N TRP A 148 0.16 4.01 8.62
CA TRP A 148 -0.68 4.91 9.41
C TRP A 148 -0.94 4.42 10.84
N GLU A 149 -1.30 3.15 11.03
CA GLU A 149 -1.52 2.57 12.35
C GLU A 149 -0.27 2.67 13.24
N LYS A 150 0.93 2.38 12.69
CA LYS A 150 2.19 2.47 13.43
C LYS A 150 2.49 3.91 13.82
N ILE A 151 2.24 4.86 12.92
CA ILE A 151 2.52 6.27 13.15
C ILE A 151 1.64 6.83 14.26
N TRP A 152 0.34 6.54 14.27
CA TRP A 152 -0.54 6.93 15.37
C TRP A 152 -0.20 6.23 16.69
N LYS A 153 0.04 4.92 16.66
CA LYS A 153 0.33 4.15 17.89
C LYS A 153 1.64 4.57 18.56
N TYR A 154 2.63 5.02 17.79
CA TYR A 154 3.98 5.28 18.31
C TYR A 154 4.41 6.75 18.26
N GLY A 155 3.62 7.64 17.65
CA GLY A 155 3.84 9.10 17.65
C GLY A 155 5.17 9.57 17.05
N LYS A 156 5.85 8.71 16.27
CA LYS A 156 7.24 8.90 15.81
C LYS A 156 7.43 8.68 14.30
N GLY A 157 6.33 8.68 13.53
CA GLY A 157 6.37 8.47 12.09
C GLY A 157 6.99 9.62 11.32
N VAL A 158 8.28 9.56 11.03
CA VAL A 158 8.91 10.45 10.06
C VAL A 158 8.91 9.71 8.72
N SER A 159 8.05 10.10 7.79
CA SER A 159 8.22 9.71 6.39
C SER A 159 8.97 10.81 5.65
N HIS A 160 10.12 10.49 5.05
CA HIS A 160 10.89 11.46 4.27
C HIS A 160 10.14 11.96 3.02
N LYS A 161 9.13 11.22 2.52
CA LYS A 161 8.31 11.67 1.38
C LYS A 161 7.23 12.66 1.81
N PHE A 162 6.82 12.67 3.08
CA PHE A 162 5.69 13.45 3.55
C PHE A 162 6.08 14.24 4.81
N SER A 163 6.63 15.44 4.57
CA SER A 163 7.13 16.35 5.60
C SER A 163 6.05 16.85 6.57
N ASN A 164 4.77 16.73 6.21
CA ASN A 164 3.63 16.97 7.08
C ASN A 164 2.61 15.82 6.92
N TRP A 165 2.67 14.83 7.80
CA TRP A 165 1.83 13.63 7.71
C TRP A 165 0.33 13.89 8.01
N GLU A 166 -0.03 15.02 8.61
CA GLU A 166 -1.43 15.39 8.87
C GLU A 166 -2.23 15.62 7.59
N SER A 167 -1.61 16.12 6.51
CA SER A 167 -2.29 16.35 5.23
C SER A 167 -2.65 15.07 4.48
N HIS A 168 -2.08 13.92 4.88
CA HIS A 168 -2.30 12.65 4.23
C HIS A 168 -3.45 11.84 4.82
N LYS A 169 -3.98 12.20 6.00
CA LYS A 169 -5.12 11.47 6.59
C LYS A 169 -6.36 11.61 5.72
N ASP A 170 -6.58 12.83 5.24
CA ASP A 170 -7.71 13.17 4.39
C ASP A 170 -7.53 12.50 3.02
N ALA A 171 -6.32 12.52 2.45
CA ALA A 171 -6.03 11.82 1.20
C ALA A 171 -6.21 10.30 1.32
N LEU A 172 -5.74 9.68 2.42
CA LEU A 172 -5.97 8.26 2.69
C LEU A 172 -7.47 7.97 2.85
N TYR A 173 -8.17 8.79 3.62
CA TYR A 173 -9.61 8.65 3.84
C TYR A 173 -10.40 8.73 2.54
N GLU A 174 -10.13 9.71 1.68
CA GLU A 174 -10.74 9.85 0.36
C GLU A 174 -10.49 8.62 -0.52
N ARG A 175 -9.28 8.04 -0.45
CA ARG A 175 -8.96 6.82 -1.21
C ARG A 175 -9.70 5.59 -0.68
N ILE A 176 -9.94 5.50 0.63
CA ILE A 176 -10.78 4.44 1.21
C ILE A 176 -12.25 4.63 0.83
N ILE A 177 -12.76 5.87 0.84
CA ILE A 177 -14.10 6.19 0.34
C ILE A 177 -14.23 5.77 -1.12
N TYR A 178 -13.23 6.10 -1.95
CA TYR A 178 -13.22 5.69 -3.35
C TYR A 178 -13.38 4.17 -3.48
N VAL A 179 -12.60 3.38 -2.73
CA VAL A 179 -12.75 1.91 -2.76
C VAL A 179 -14.16 1.51 -2.33
N SER A 180 -14.67 2.02 -1.21
CA SER A 180 -16.01 1.71 -0.72
C SER A 180 -17.11 2.00 -1.73
N ASN A 181 -16.96 3.04 -2.56
CA ASN A 181 -17.93 3.41 -3.59
C ASN A 181 -17.82 2.58 -4.87
N ASN A 182 -16.74 1.82 -5.05
CA ASN A 182 -16.42 1.09 -6.28
C ASN A 182 -16.30 -0.45 -6.09
N ILE A 183 -16.74 -0.97 -4.95
CA ILE A 183 -16.80 -2.42 -4.66
C ILE A 183 -18.22 -2.93 -4.45
#